data_AF-A0A4P9YVZ5-F1
#
_entry.id   AF-A0A4P9YVZ5-F1
#
_cell.length_a   1.000
_cell.length_b   1.000
_cell.length_c   1.000
_cell.angle_alpha   90.00
_cell.angle_beta   90.00
_cell.angle_gamma   90.00
#
_symmetry.space_group_name_H-M   'P 1'
#
loop_
_entity.id
_entity.type
_entity.pdbx_description
1 polymer ?
#
loop_
_entity_poly.entity_id
_entity_poly.type
_entity_poly.pdbx_seq_one_letter_code
_entity_poly.pdbx_strand_id
1 'polypeptide(L)'
;MTGSSWPKDRKHFFILSSAGKPVYSRYGDESVISSYLGVAQAIISSFESSGDQIRCINAGRHRFVFLNRHPLYLLTVSTSGESESQLRGQLFHLYNQLLSILTAPQLARLFNKRINFDLRRLLAGTEKLFDAMVDALSMQSITELKSVLTARLDASLRHAVTQAFKTAHVKEAGYAALFINNRMVTYAHPRKQPLHPFDLHILTNMVTTSTNYGSGETWTPLCLPRLNRTAFVSAYISYIAPHICFVAVSHDKDAFFALSHYQTRLREVGHHACCIAWTLMPRTMPQVTRDVGLSRPSTRP
;
A
#
# COMPACT_ATOMS: atom_id res chain seq x y z
N MET A 1 -10.37 2.12 -21.85
CA MET A 1 -9.37 1.85 -22.89
C MET A 1 -9.62 0.44 -23.40
N THR A 2 -9.97 0.32 -24.68
CA THR A 2 -10.40 -0.91 -25.36
C THR A 2 -9.23 -1.88 -25.60
N GLY A 3 -9.52 -3.19 -25.65
CA GLY A 3 -8.61 -4.33 -25.43
C GLY A 3 -7.33 -4.52 -26.28
N SER A 4 -6.82 -3.54 -27.03
CA SER A 4 -5.66 -3.73 -27.93
C SER A 4 -4.29 -3.38 -27.32
N SER A 5 -4.24 -2.66 -26.19
CA SER A 5 -2.98 -2.27 -25.52
C SER A 5 -2.67 -3.08 -24.26
N TRP A 6 -3.66 -3.78 -23.69
CA TRP A 6 -3.52 -4.48 -22.41
C TRP A 6 -2.35 -5.49 -22.39
N PRO A 7 -2.19 -6.40 -23.36
CA PRO A 7 -1.06 -7.34 -23.32
C PRO A 7 0.32 -6.68 -23.41
N LYS A 8 0.39 -5.39 -23.77
CA LYS A 8 1.66 -4.65 -23.96
C LYS A 8 2.18 -4.08 -22.65
N ASP A 9 1.38 -4.06 -21.59
CA ASP A 9 1.84 -3.59 -20.29
C ASP A 9 2.94 -4.53 -19.74
N ARG A 10 4.00 -3.94 -19.20
CA ARG A 10 5.19 -4.71 -18.78
C ARG A 10 4.94 -5.58 -17.55
N LYS A 11 3.89 -5.29 -16.78
CA LYS A 11 3.59 -5.96 -15.52
C LYS A 11 2.09 -5.94 -15.26
N HIS A 12 1.52 -7.11 -15.02
CA HIS A 12 0.13 -7.28 -14.62
C HIS A 12 0.04 -7.84 -13.21
N PHE A 13 -1.03 -7.49 -12.50
CA PHE A 13 -1.38 -8.03 -11.20
C PHE A 13 -2.82 -8.46 -11.19
N PHE A 14 -3.06 -9.63 -10.62
CA PHE A 14 -4.39 -10.22 -10.47
C PHE A 14 -4.55 -10.79 -9.07
N ILE A 15 -5.77 -10.66 -8.56
CA ILE A 15 -6.25 -11.39 -7.38
C ILE A 15 -7.51 -12.12 -7.83
N LEU A 16 -7.58 -13.42 -7.54
CA LEU A 16 -8.75 -14.25 -7.81
C LEU A 16 -9.06 -15.11 -6.59
N SER A 17 -10.33 -15.50 -6.43
CA SER A 17 -10.73 -16.44 -5.38
C SER A 17 -10.44 -17.88 -5.79
N SER A 18 -10.52 -18.80 -4.83
CA SER A 18 -10.36 -20.24 -5.07
C SER A 18 -11.42 -20.83 -6.00
N ALA A 19 -12.52 -20.11 -6.23
CA ALA A 19 -13.54 -20.44 -7.22
C ALA A 19 -13.24 -19.88 -8.62
N GLY A 20 -12.06 -19.28 -8.84
CA GLY A 20 -11.68 -18.66 -10.11
C GLY A 20 -12.27 -17.27 -10.34
N LYS A 21 -13.00 -16.69 -9.38
CA LYS A 21 -13.64 -15.38 -9.57
C LYS A 21 -12.62 -14.24 -9.47
N PRO A 22 -12.60 -13.27 -10.39
CA PRO A 22 -11.75 -12.09 -10.26
C PRO A 22 -12.10 -11.30 -9.00
N VAL A 23 -11.06 -10.81 -8.31
CA VAL A 23 -11.16 -9.90 -7.15
C VAL A 23 -10.54 -8.54 -7.48
N TYR A 24 -9.39 -8.53 -8.15
CA TYR A 24 -8.71 -7.32 -8.60
C TYR A 24 -7.88 -7.59 -9.86
N SER A 25 -7.77 -6.59 -10.74
CA SER A 25 -6.83 -6.55 -11.85
C SER A 25 -6.33 -5.12 -12.04
N ARG A 26 -5.01 -4.92 -12.19
CA ARG A 26 -4.42 -3.59 -12.40
C ARG A 26 -4.87 -2.92 -13.70
N TYR A 27 -5.08 -3.73 -14.74
CA TYR A 27 -5.45 -3.29 -16.09
C TYR A 27 -6.46 -4.25 -16.71
N GLY A 28 -7.16 -3.80 -17.74
CA GLY A 28 -8.07 -4.62 -18.56
C GLY A 28 -9.49 -4.64 -18.03
N ASP A 29 -10.43 -4.97 -18.90
CA ASP A 29 -11.83 -5.17 -18.54
C ASP A 29 -12.12 -6.64 -18.21
N GLU A 30 -13.22 -6.87 -17.51
CA GLU A 30 -13.57 -8.18 -16.97
C GLU A 30 -13.72 -9.25 -18.06
N SER A 31 -14.24 -8.89 -19.22
CA SER A 31 -14.48 -9.82 -20.34
C SER A 31 -13.17 -10.42 -20.85
N VAL A 32 -12.12 -9.60 -21.03
CA VAL A 32 -10.80 -10.08 -21.45
C VAL A 32 -10.14 -10.87 -20.33
N ILE A 33 -10.13 -10.33 -19.11
CA ILE A 33 -9.40 -10.91 -17.96
C ILE A 33 -9.95 -12.28 -17.56
N SER A 34 -11.27 -12.48 -17.63
CA SER A 34 -11.91 -13.71 -17.14
C SER A 34 -11.40 -14.97 -17.84
N SER A 35 -11.11 -14.88 -19.15
CA SER A 35 -10.53 -15.99 -19.91
C SER A 35 -9.14 -16.39 -19.39
N TYR A 36 -8.25 -15.41 -19.17
CA TYR A 36 -6.92 -15.64 -18.62
C TYR A 36 -6.95 -16.17 -17.19
N LEU A 37 -7.85 -15.66 -16.35
CA LEU A 37 -7.99 -16.14 -14.97
C LEU A 37 -8.55 -17.56 -14.92
N GLY A 38 -9.43 -17.95 -15.84
CA GLY A 38 -9.88 -19.33 -15.98
C GLY A 38 -8.72 -20.29 -16.26
N VAL A 39 -7.82 -19.92 -17.19
CA VAL A 39 -6.60 -20.69 -17.48
C VAL A 39 -5.67 -20.74 -16.28
N ALA A 40 -5.42 -19.59 -15.63
CA ALA A 40 -4.58 -19.54 -14.44
C ALA A 40 -5.12 -20.42 -13.31
N GLN A 41 -6.44 -20.42 -13.09
CA GLN A 41 -7.11 -21.25 -12.10
C GLN A 41 -6.97 -22.74 -12.43
N ALA A 42 -7.12 -23.13 -13.70
CA ALA A 42 -6.94 -24.51 -14.13
C ALA A 42 -5.50 -25.00 -13.89
N ILE A 43 -4.50 -24.15 -14.19
CA ILE A 43 -3.09 -24.44 -13.88
C ILE A 43 -2.92 -24.63 -12.37
N ILE A 44 -3.36 -23.68 -11.54
CA ILE A 44 -3.24 -23.77 -10.08
C ILE A 44 -3.88 -25.06 -9.55
N SER A 45 -5.11 -25.35 -9.97
CA SER A 45 -5.87 -26.53 -9.52
C SER A 45 -5.18 -27.85 -9.89
N SER A 46 -4.48 -27.91 -11.02
CA SER A 46 -3.73 -29.10 -11.47
C SER A 46 -2.54 -29.43 -10.55
N PHE A 47 -1.84 -28.40 -10.05
CA PHE A 47 -0.77 -28.62 -9.07
C PHE A 47 -1.33 -28.99 -7.70
N GLU A 48 -2.42 -28.34 -7.27
CA GLU A 48 -3.06 -28.64 -5.98
C GLU A 48 -3.58 -30.08 -5.90
N SER A 49 -4.16 -30.61 -6.98
CA SER A 49 -4.62 -32.01 -7.03
C SER A 49 -3.48 -33.03 -6.94
N SER A 50 -2.26 -32.61 -7.32
CA SER A 50 -1.04 -33.41 -7.20
C SER A 50 -0.36 -33.25 -5.84
N GLY A 51 -0.93 -32.48 -4.91
CA GLY A 51 -0.34 -32.17 -3.60
C GLY A 51 0.80 -31.15 -3.65
N ASP A 52 0.97 -30.45 -4.77
CA ASP A 52 2.01 -29.43 -4.98
C ASP A 52 1.38 -28.03 -5.08
N GLN A 53 2.22 -27.00 -5.06
CA GLN A 53 1.84 -25.60 -5.12
C GLN A 53 2.68 -24.86 -6.13
N ILE A 54 2.05 -24.43 -7.23
CA ILE A 54 2.75 -23.68 -8.26
C ILE A 54 3.30 -22.36 -7.69
N ARG A 55 4.57 -22.11 -7.99
CA ARG A 55 5.28 -20.92 -7.52
C ARG A 55 5.58 -19.94 -8.64
N CYS A 56 6.09 -20.42 -9.76
CA CYS A 56 6.55 -19.60 -10.86
C CYS A 56 6.51 -20.38 -12.18
N ILE A 57 6.23 -19.68 -13.28
CA ILE A 57 6.46 -20.16 -14.65
C ILE A 57 7.33 -19.14 -15.36
N ASN A 58 8.41 -19.59 -16.01
CA ASN A 58 9.23 -18.76 -16.89
C ASN A 58 8.93 -19.15 -18.34
N ALA A 59 8.43 -18.20 -19.13
CA ALA A 59 8.10 -18.39 -20.54
C ALA A 59 8.75 -17.29 -21.38
N GLY A 60 9.95 -17.56 -21.88
CA GLY A 60 10.76 -16.57 -22.59
C GLY A 60 11.04 -15.35 -21.71
N ARG A 61 10.56 -14.17 -22.12
CA ARG A 61 10.70 -12.92 -21.37
C ARG A 61 9.64 -12.70 -20.29
N HIS A 62 8.61 -13.55 -20.26
CA HIS A 62 7.53 -13.45 -19.29
C HIS A 62 7.80 -14.33 -18.08
N ARG A 63 7.62 -13.75 -16.90
CA ARG A 63 7.64 -14.46 -15.62
C ARG A 63 6.27 -14.36 -14.98
N PHE A 64 5.66 -15.51 -14.73
CA PHE A 64 4.39 -15.65 -14.01
C PHE A 64 4.74 -16.07 -12.59
N VAL A 65 4.35 -15.28 -11.60
CA VAL A 65 4.61 -15.60 -10.18
C VAL A 65 3.29 -15.72 -9.46
N PHE A 66 3.15 -16.81 -8.70
CA PHE A 66 1.97 -17.15 -7.95
C PHE A 66 2.24 -16.98 -6.45
N LEU A 67 1.22 -16.52 -5.73
CA LEU A 67 1.17 -16.48 -4.28
C LEU A 67 -0.17 -17.06 -3.83
N ASN A 68 -0.15 -18.28 -3.32
CA ASN A 68 -1.32 -18.92 -2.72
C ASN A 68 -1.54 -18.40 -1.29
N ARG A 69 -2.69 -17.77 -1.05
CA ARG A 69 -3.20 -17.32 0.25
C ARG A 69 -4.66 -17.68 0.37
N HIS A 70 -4.94 -18.99 0.40
CA HIS A 70 -6.30 -19.54 0.52
C HIS A 70 -7.18 -18.70 1.48
N PRO A 71 -8.37 -18.26 1.06
CA PRO A 71 -9.12 -18.65 -0.14
C PRO A 71 -8.80 -17.83 -1.41
N LEU A 72 -7.69 -17.10 -1.45
CA LEU A 72 -7.28 -16.27 -2.58
C LEU A 72 -6.00 -16.78 -3.25
N TYR A 73 -5.95 -16.63 -4.56
CA TYR A 73 -4.73 -16.72 -5.34
C TYR A 73 -4.35 -15.33 -5.85
N LEU A 74 -3.07 -15.00 -5.78
CA LEU A 74 -2.54 -13.79 -6.37
C LEU A 74 -1.54 -14.18 -7.45
N LEU A 75 -1.59 -13.48 -8.58
CA LEU A 75 -0.78 -13.72 -9.76
C LEU A 75 -0.20 -12.40 -10.26
N THR A 76 1.09 -12.40 -10.60
CA THR A 76 1.69 -11.35 -11.42
C THR A 76 2.35 -11.95 -12.66
N VAL A 77 2.21 -11.24 -13.78
CA VAL A 77 2.89 -11.56 -15.04
C VAL A 77 3.79 -10.39 -15.38
N SER A 78 5.09 -10.60 -15.54
CA SER A 78 6.03 -9.51 -15.73
C SER A 78 7.09 -9.79 -16.78
N THR A 79 7.48 -8.73 -17.49
CA THR A 79 8.63 -8.66 -18.42
C THR A 79 9.70 -7.66 -17.93
N SER A 80 9.65 -7.28 -16.65
CA SER A 80 10.54 -6.27 -16.05
C SER A 80 11.96 -6.77 -15.79
N GLY A 81 12.17 -8.09 -15.71
CA GLY A 81 13.43 -8.71 -15.29
C GLY A 81 13.54 -8.98 -13.79
N GLU A 82 12.57 -8.54 -12.98
CA GLU A 82 12.55 -8.78 -11.53
C GLU A 82 12.49 -10.26 -11.18
N SER A 83 13.24 -10.67 -10.16
CA SER A 83 13.27 -12.05 -9.68
C SER A 83 11.92 -12.51 -9.13
N GLU A 84 11.73 -13.84 -9.06
CA GLU A 84 10.55 -14.45 -8.44
C GLU A 84 10.31 -13.92 -7.02
N SER A 85 11.37 -13.73 -6.23
CA SER A 85 11.27 -13.23 -4.85
C SER A 85 10.74 -11.80 -4.78
N GLN A 86 11.21 -10.91 -5.67
CA GLN A 86 10.77 -9.51 -5.73
C GLN A 86 9.29 -9.42 -6.12
N LEU A 87 8.92 -10.13 -7.19
CA LEU A 87 7.53 -10.20 -7.66
C LEU A 87 6.59 -10.81 -6.61
N ARG A 88 7.02 -11.87 -5.91
CA ARG A 88 6.23 -12.45 -4.81
C ARG A 88 6.11 -11.50 -3.62
N GLY A 89 7.14 -10.70 -3.34
CA GLY A 89 7.09 -9.63 -2.34
C GLY A 89 6.05 -8.56 -2.69
N GLN A 90 5.90 -8.22 -3.97
CA GLN A 90 4.87 -7.28 -4.45
C GLN A 90 3.46 -7.87 -4.31
N LEU A 91 3.27 -9.15 -4.67
CA LEU A 91 2.00 -9.85 -4.40
C LEU A 91 1.66 -9.87 -2.91
N PHE A 92 2.67 -10.05 -2.06
CA PHE A 92 2.47 -10.04 -0.62
C PHE A 92 2.04 -8.65 -0.10
N HIS A 93 2.51 -7.56 -0.71
CA HIS A 93 2.02 -6.21 -0.38
C HIS A 93 0.56 -6.02 -0.79
N LEU A 94 0.16 -6.46 -1.99
CA LEU A 94 -1.24 -6.40 -2.42
C LEU A 94 -2.16 -7.23 -1.52
N TYR A 95 -1.71 -8.41 -1.10
CA TYR A 95 -2.46 -9.21 -0.13
C TYR A 95 -2.64 -8.48 1.22
N ASN A 96 -1.59 -7.85 1.74
CA ASN A 96 -1.70 -7.07 2.98
C ASN A 96 -2.56 -5.80 2.79
N GLN A 97 -2.56 -5.17 1.61
CA GLN A 97 -3.47 -4.08 1.27
C GLN A 97 -4.94 -4.53 1.24
N LEU A 98 -5.22 -5.75 0.75
CA LEU A 98 -6.55 -6.35 0.86
C LEU A 98 -6.92 -6.59 2.32
N LEU A 99 -5.99 -7.15 3.09
CA LEU A 99 -6.22 -7.42 4.51
C LEU A 99 -6.43 -6.16 5.35
N SER A 100 -5.97 -4.99 4.88
CA SER A 100 -6.19 -3.73 5.57
C SER A 100 -7.64 -3.27 5.52
N ILE A 101 -8.37 -3.65 4.48
CA ILE A 101 -9.80 -3.38 4.27
C ILE A 101 -10.64 -4.44 4.96
N LEU A 102 -10.20 -5.70 4.90
CA LEU A 102 -10.91 -6.86 5.43
C LEU A 102 -9.96 -7.78 6.18
N THR A 103 -10.20 -7.98 7.48
CA THR A 103 -9.35 -8.83 8.32
C THR A 103 -9.31 -10.29 7.85
N ALA A 104 -8.24 -11.00 8.20
CA ALA A 104 -8.08 -12.41 7.82
C ALA A 104 -9.24 -13.32 8.31
N PRO A 105 -9.77 -13.18 9.54
CA PRO A 105 -10.93 -13.96 9.99
C PRO A 105 -12.21 -13.63 9.21
N GLN A 106 -12.41 -12.36 8.83
CA GLN A 106 -13.57 -12.00 8.00
C GLN A 106 -13.46 -12.63 6.61
N LEU A 107 -12.27 -12.64 6.00
CA LEU A 107 -12.02 -13.33 4.72
C LEU A 107 -12.37 -14.80 4.81
N ALA A 108 -11.82 -15.49 5.81
CA ALA A 108 -12.08 -16.91 6.02
C ALA A 108 -13.57 -17.18 6.24
N ARG A 109 -14.24 -16.39 7.08
CA ARG A 109 -15.68 -16.55 7.37
C ARG A 109 -16.55 -16.37 6.12
N LEU A 110 -16.23 -15.40 5.25
CA LEU A 110 -16.98 -15.16 4.02
C LEU A 110 -16.94 -16.37 3.09
N PHE A 111 -15.76 -16.93 2.85
CA PHE A 111 -15.57 -18.06 1.95
C PHE A 111 -16.00 -19.40 2.57
N ASN A 112 -15.86 -19.58 3.88
CA ASN A 112 -16.42 -20.75 4.59
C ASN A 112 -17.96 -20.78 4.51
N LYS A 113 -18.61 -19.61 4.55
CA LYS A 113 -20.07 -19.53 4.42
C LYS A 113 -20.53 -19.72 2.97
N ARG A 114 -19.79 -19.16 2.01
CA ARG A 114 -20.10 -19.24 0.57
C ARG A 114 -18.80 -19.29 -0.23
N ILE A 115 -18.41 -20.47 -0.69
CA ILE A 115 -17.17 -20.64 -1.47
C ILE A 115 -17.17 -19.80 -2.76
N ASN A 116 -18.35 -19.59 -3.35
CA ASN A 116 -18.56 -18.77 -4.55
C ASN A 116 -18.87 -17.29 -4.24
N PHE A 117 -18.50 -16.79 -3.06
CA PHE A 117 -18.70 -15.38 -2.70
C PHE A 117 -17.95 -14.45 -3.66
N ASP A 118 -18.60 -13.38 -4.12
CA ASP A 118 -17.96 -12.35 -4.96
C ASP A 118 -17.41 -11.22 -4.08
N LEU A 119 -16.10 -11.27 -3.84
CA LEU A 119 -15.42 -10.33 -2.95
C LEU A 119 -15.37 -8.90 -3.51
N ARG A 120 -15.51 -8.71 -4.83
CA ARG A 120 -15.46 -7.39 -5.47
C ARG A 120 -16.53 -6.47 -4.92
N ARG A 121 -17.72 -7.01 -4.64
CA ARG A 121 -18.84 -6.24 -4.08
C ARG A 121 -18.51 -5.59 -2.74
N LEU A 122 -17.64 -6.22 -1.95
CA LEU A 122 -17.20 -5.70 -0.66
C LEU A 122 -16.03 -4.72 -0.79
N LEU A 123 -15.21 -4.88 -1.83
CA LEU A 123 -14.08 -4.02 -2.14
C LEU A 123 -14.45 -2.86 -3.07
N ALA A 124 -15.71 -2.74 -3.49
CA ALA A 124 -16.16 -1.69 -4.38
C ALA A 124 -15.86 -0.31 -3.78
N GLY A 125 -15.23 0.55 -4.57
CA GLY A 125 -14.78 1.88 -4.14
C GLY A 125 -13.38 1.92 -3.51
N THR A 126 -12.71 0.78 -3.37
CA THR A 126 -11.34 0.68 -2.84
C THR A 126 -10.27 0.44 -3.92
N GLU A 127 -10.65 0.44 -5.20
CA GLU A 127 -9.78 0.11 -6.34
C GLU A 127 -8.55 1.01 -6.39
N LYS A 128 -8.72 2.30 -6.06
CA LYS A 128 -7.64 3.29 -6.01
C LYS A 128 -6.53 2.91 -5.01
N LEU A 129 -6.86 2.22 -3.91
CA LEU A 129 -5.86 1.72 -2.96
C LEU A 129 -4.96 0.68 -3.60
N PHE A 130 -5.52 -0.25 -4.37
CA PHE A 130 -4.72 -1.27 -5.05
C PHE A 130 -3.90 -0.66 -6.18
N ASP A 131 -4.48 0.22 -6.98
CA ASP A 131 -3.77 0.88 -8.09
C ASP A 131 -2.59 1.72 -7.58
N ALA A 132 -2.80 2.54 -6.55
CA ALA A 132 -1.75 3.34 -5.94
C ALA A 132 -0.66 2.47 -5.30
N MET A 133 -1.02 1.33 -4.69
CA MET A 133 -0.04 0.37 -4.17
C MET A 133 0.80 -0.23 -5.31
N VAL A 134 0.17 -0.66 -6.41
CA VAL A 134 0.91 -1.18 -7.58
C VAL A 134 1.84 -0.12 -8.17
N ASP A 135 1.40 1.13 -8.26
CA ASP A 135 2.22 2.24 -8.76
C ASP A 135 3.42 2.48 -7.85
N ALA A 136 3.22 2.49 -6.52
CA ALA A 136 4.30 2.61 -5.55
C ALA A 136 5.33 1.46 -5.66
N LEU A 137 4.86 0.22 -5.77
CA LEU A 137 5.70 -0.97 -5.94
C LEU A 137 6.47 -0.99 -7.26
N SER A 138 5.94 -0.34 -8.30
CA SER A 138 6.58 -0.26 -9.62
C SER A 138 7.64 0.85 -9.69
N MET A 139 7.48 1.90 -8.88
CA MET A 139 8.38 3.06 -8.86
C MET A 139 9.49 2.96 -7.81
N GLN A 140 9.36 2.06 -6.83
CA GLN A 140 10.21 2.07 -5.63
C GLN A 140 10.65 0.65 -5.24
N SER A 141 11.89 0.50 -4.77
CA SER A 141 12.42 -0.77 -4.22
C SER A 141 12.10 -0.97 -2.73
N ILE A 142 10.92 -0.50 -2.30
CA ILE A 142 10.49 -0.54 -0.88
C ILE A 142 10.27 -1.97 -0.38
N THR A 143 9.97 -2.90 -1.29
CA THR A 143 9.71 -4.30 -0.96
C THR A 143 10.97 -5.01 -0.48
N GLU A 144 12.06 -4.83 -1.21
CA GLU A 144 13.33 -5.51 -1.00
C GLU A 144 14.05 -4.96 0.23
N LEU A 145 14.04 -3.63 0.38
CA LEU A 145 14.71 -2.94 1.46
C LEU A 145 13.93 -2.98 2.77
N LYS A 146 12.65 -3.40 2.74
CA LYS A 146 11.71 -3.31 3.87
C LYS A 146 11.80 -1.94 4.54
N SER A 147 11.75 -0.89 3.73
CA SER A 147 12.05 0.48 4.15
C SER A 147 10.92 1.42 3.79
N VAL A 148 10.71 2.45 4.62
CA VAL A 148 9.73 3.50 4.35
C VAL A 148 10.41 4.73 3.77
N LEU A 149 9.83 5.32 2.73
CA LEU A 149 10.33 6.56 2.16
C LEU A 149 9.99 7.75 3.07
N THR A 150 11.05 8.41 3.54
CA THR A 150 10.92 9.61 4.37
C THR A 150 11.05 10.90 3.55
N ALA A 151 10.37 11.96 3.97
CA ALA A 151 10.58 13.30 3.43
C ALA A 151 12.01 13.77 3.73
N ARG A 152 12.68 14.43 2.77
CA ARG A 152 13.98 15.08 3.00
C ARG A 152 13.74 16.43 3.68
N LEU A 153 14.33 16.63 4.86
CA LEU A 153 14.16 17.81 5.70
C LEU A 153 15.45 18.08 6.46
N ASP A 154 15.70 19.34 6.80
CA ASP A 154 16.76 19.73 7.73
C ASP A 154 16.61 19.01 9.08
N ALA A 155 17.75 18.68 9.68
CA ALA A 155 17.80 17.96 10.94
C ALA A 155 17.11 18.73 12.07
N SER A 156 17.30 20.05 12.13
CA SER A 156 16.66 20.94 13.11
C SER A 156 15.14 20.94 12.98
N LEU A 157 14.61 21.04 11.76
CA LEU A 157 13.18 20.98 11.48
C LEU A 157 12.60 19.62 11.86
N ARG A 158 13.23 18.51 11.44
CA ARG A 158 12.78 17.16 11.81
C ARG A 158 12.77 16.96 13.32
N HIS A 159 13.78 17.49 14.01
CA HIS A 159 13.85 17.46 15.47
C HIS A 159 12.68 18.23 16.10
N ALA A 160 12.43 19.47 15.65
CA ALA A 160 11.31 20.29 16.14
C ALA A 160 9.95 19.59 15.95
N VAL A 161 9.68 19.05 14.75
CA VAL A 161 8.46 18.28 14.47
C VAL A 161 8.36 17.04 15.39
N THR A 162 9.47 16.35 15.62
CA THR A 162 9.49 15.16 16.49
C THR A 162 9.23 15.53 17.95
N GLN A 163 9.75 16.65 18.44
CA GLN A 163 9.45 17.13 19.79
C GLN A 163 7.99 17.53 19.93
N ALA A 164 7.43 18.20 18.93
CA ALA A 164 6.01 18.52 18.91
C ALA A 164 5.11 17.28 18.96
N PHE A 165 5.45 16.22 18.23
CA PHE A 165 4.75 14.93 18.33
C PHE A 165 4.74 14.39 19.75
N LYS A 166 5.86 14.47 20.47
CA LYS A 166 5.97 14.02 21.86
C LYS A 166 5.15 14.89 22.81
N THR A 167 5.27 16.21 22.69
CA THR A 167 4.57 17.16 23.59
C THR A 167 3.05 17.12 23.37
N ALA A 168 2.62 16.99 22.12
CA ALA A 168 1.20 16.97 21.75
C ALA A 168 0.52 15.61 21.95
N HIS A 169 1.28 14.56 22.28
CA HIS A 169 0.81 13.19 22.42
C HIS A 169 -0.44 13.07 23.30
N VAL A 170 -1.33 12.15 22.91
CA VAL A 170 -2.52 11.76 23.66
C VAL A 170 -2.47 10.26 23.90
N LYS A 171 -2.89 9.82 25.09
CA LYS A 171 -2.75 8.43 25.55
C LYS A 171 -3.45 7.41 24.65
N GLU A 172 -4.52 7.82 23.99
CA GLU A 172 -5.33 7.01 23.08
C GLU A 172 -4.64 6.78 21.73
N ALA A 173 -3.64 7.59 21.37
CA ALA A 173 -2.86 7.44 20.14
C ALA A 173 -1.79 6.36 20.33
N GLY A 174 -2.08 5.14 19.86
CA GLY A 174 -1.11 4.04 19.82
C GLY A 174 0.01 4.33 18.83
N TYR A 175 -0.34 4.83 17.65
CA TYR A 175 0.61 5.26 16.63
C TYR A 175 0.18 6.60 16.04
N ALA A 176 1.14 7.41 15.60
CA ALA A 176 0.85 8.62 14.84
C ALA A 176 1.99 8.89 13.85
N ALA A 177 1.68 9.49 12.71
CA ALA A 177 2.67 9.83 11.69
C ALA A 177 2.29 11.14 11.01
N LEU A 178 3.32 11.90 10.62
CA LEU A 178 3.17 13.09 9.78
C LEU A 178 3.72 12.80 8.40
N PHE A 179 3.01 13.25 7.38
CA PHE A 179 3.40 13.12 5.99
C PHE A 179 3.48 14.49 5.33
N ILE A 180 4.48 14.68 4.48
CA ILE A 180 4.59 15.83 3.58
C ILE A 180 4.70 15.28 2.16
N ASN A 181 3.81 15.69 1.25
CA ASN A 181 3.78 15.20 -0.13
C ASN A 181 3.81 13.66 -0.21
N ASN A 182 2.98 13.00 0.62
CA ASN A 182 2.87 11.54 0.74
C ASN A 182 4.17 10.84 1.19
N ARG A 183 5.13 11.56 1.75
CA ARG A 183 6.36 11.01 2.33
C ARG A 183 6.38 11.21 3.84
N MET A 184 6.78 10.17 4.57
CA MET A 184 6.75 10.18 6.04
C MET A 184 7.83 11.12 6.60
N VAL A 185 7.46 12.02 7.50
CA VAL A 185 8.40 12.91 8.20
C VAL A 185 8.91 12.25 9.46
N THR A 186 7.97 11.84 10.30
CA THR A 186 8.22 11.20 11.58
C THR A 186 7.04 10.30 11.92
N TYR A 187 7.28 9.29 12.74
CA TYR A 187 6.22 8.46 13.29
C TYR A 187 6.47 8.20 14.78
N ALA A 188 5.42 8.35 15.58
CA ALA A 188 5.36 7.98 16.98
C ALA A 188 4.80 6.56 17.10
N HIS A 189 5.40 5.77 17.98
CA HIS A 189 5.01 4.39 18.25
C HIS A 189 5.37 4.01 19.69
N PRO A 190 4.79 2.92 20.24
CA PRO A 190 5.19 2.40 21.53
C PRO A 190 6.62 1.86 21.46
N ARG A 191 7.43 2.12 22.49
CA ARG A 191 8.87 1.80 22.51
C ARG A 191 9.20 0.35 22.16
N LYS A 192 8.34 -0.61 22.56
CA LYS A 192 8.57 -2.04 22.36
C LYS A 192 7.86 -2.63 21.13
N GLN A 193 7.07 -1.82 20.41
CA GLN A 193 6.21 -2.31 19.33
C GLN A 193 6.23 -1.32 18.14
N PRO A 194 7.38 -1.14 17.45
CA PRO A 194 7.38 -0.39 16.20
C PRO A 194 6.53 -1.13 15.15
N LEU A 195 5.85 -0.37 14.28
CA LEU A 195 5.14 -0.97 13.15
C LEU A 195 6.12 -1.58 12.16
N HIS A 196 5.72 -2.70 11.57
CA HIS A 196 6.45 -3.26 10.45
C HIS A 196 6.36 -2.31 9.23
N PRO A 197 7.42 -2.16 8.43
CA PRO A 197 7.42 -1.31 7.23
C PRO A 197 6.22 -1.52 6.30
N PHE A 198 5.73 -2.74 6.16
CA PHE A 198 4.56 -3.05 5.33
C PHE A 198 3.26 -2.40 5.84
N ASP A 199 3.09 -2.30 7.16
CA ASP A 199 1.94 -1.60 7.75
C ASP A 199 2.09 -0.08 7.56
N LEU A 200 3.34 0.43 7.60
CA LEU A 200 3.63 1.82 7.26
C LEU A 200 3.39 2.12 5.77
N HIS A 201 3.62 1.16 4.86
CA HIS A 201 3.26 1.28 3.44
C HIS A 201 1.75 1.37 3.25
N ILE A 202 0.97 0.58 4.00
CA ILE A 202 -0.50 0.69 4.00
C ILE A 202 -0.93 2.10 4.44
N LEU A 203 -0.39 2.63 5.54
CA LEU A 203 -0.69 3.99 5.99
C LEU A 203 -0.30 5.05 4.94
N THR A 204 0.89 4.91 4.34
CA THR A 204 1.35 5.81 3.27
C THR A 204 0.43 5.79 2.06
N ASN A 205 -0.06 4.60 1.70
CA ASN A 205 -0.96 4.41 0.58
C ASN A 205 -2.36 4.98 0.87
N MET A 206 -2.84 4.86 2.12
CA MET A 206 -4.08 5.52 2.57
C MET A 206 -3.97 7.04 2.45
N VAL A 207 -2.84 7.65 2.83
CA VAL A 207 -2.61 9.09 2.66
C VAL A 207 -2.52 9.48 1.18
N THR A 208 -1.87 8.66 0.36
CA THR A 208 -1.72 8.92 -1.07
C THR A 208 -3.06 8.91 -1.81
N THR A 209 -3.99 8.08 -1.35
CA THR A 209 -5.31 7.90 -1.96
C THR A 209 -6.41 8.71 -1.31
N SER A 210 -6.20 9.26 -0.11
CA SER A 210 -7.14 10.18 0.52
C SER A 210 -7.21 11.48 -0.30
N THR A 211 -8.31 11.67 -1.03
CA THR A 211 -8.51 12.81 -1.95
C THR A 211 -8.90 14.11 -1.26
N ASN A 212 -8.84 14.18 0.07
CA ASN A 212 -9.25 15.36 0.81
C ASN A 212 -8.11 16.38 0.85
N TYR A 213 -7.78 17.00 -0.30
CA TYR A 213 -7.02 18.25 -0.35
C TYR A 213 -7.87 19.43 0.15
N GLY A 214 -8.47 19.27 1.33
CA GLY A 214 -9.47 20.13 1.94
C GLY A 214 -9.75 19.67 3.37
N SER A 215 -10.33 20.54 4.20
CA SER A 215 -10.48 20.46 5.67
C SER A 215 -11.37 19.32 6.21
N GLY A 216 -11.33 18.13 5.61
CA GLY A 216 -12.08 16.96 6.04
C GLY A 216 -11.21 16.00 6.85
N GLU A 217 -11.72 15.60 8.01
CA GLU A 217 -11.18 14.50 8.81
C GLU A 217 -11.77 13.18 8.28
N THR A 218 -10.96 12.12 8.23
CA THR A 218 -11.40 10.77 7.90
C THR A 218 -11.22 9.87 9.10
N TRP A 219 -12.30 9.24 9.54
CA TRP A 219 -12.30 8.21 10.56
C TRP A 219 -12.71 6.89 9.94
N THR A 220 -11.81 5.92 9.91
CA THR A 220 -12.05 4.66 9.21
C THR A 220 -11.45 3.47 9.96
N PRO A 221 -12.15 2.32 10.03
CA PRO A 221 -11.53 1.09 10.50
C PRO A 221 -10.42 0.66 9.52
N LEU A 222 -9.27 0.29 10.06
CA LEU A 222 -8.11 -0.16 9.30
C LEU A 222 -7.52 -1.39 9.98
N CYS A 223 -7.18 -2.41 9.21
CA CYS A 223 -6.40 -3.53 9.71
C CYS A 223 -4.93 -3.30 9.34
N LEU A 224 -4.02 -3.51 10.29
CA LEU A 224 -2.58 -3.45 10.08
C LEU A 224 -2.05 -4.88 10.20
N PRO A 225 -1.89 -5.62 9.08
CA PRO A 225 -1.75 -7.08 9.11
C PRO A 225 -0.51 -7.59 9.84
N ARG A 226 0.57 -6.80 9.90
CA ARG A 226 1.79 -7.20 10.61
C ARG A 226 1.72 -6.89 12.10
N LEU A 227 0.94 -5.88 12.50
CA LEU A 227 0.59 -5.61 13.89
C LEU A 227 -0.41 -6.65 14.41
N ASN A 228 -1.57 -6.75 13.78
CA ASN A 228 -2.61 -7.72 14.11
C ASN A 228 -3.59 -7.93 12.93
N ARG A 229 -3.40 -9.01 12.18
CA ARG A 229 -4.27 -9.38 11.04
C ARG A 229 -5.71 -9.78 11.39
N THR A 230 -6.06 -9.91 12.68
CA THR A 230 -7.37 -10.39 13.12
C THR A 230 -8.29 -9.30 13.64
N ALA A 231 -7.80 -8.06 13.76
CA ALA A 231 -8.54 -6.97 14.37
C ALA A 231 -8.41 -5.68 13.55
N PHE A 232 -9.44 -4.85 13.65
CA PHE A 232 -9.37 -3.46 13.20
C PHE A 232 -8.83 -2.58 14.33
N VAL A 233 -8.07 -1.59 13.92
CA VAL A 233 -7.79 -0.36 14.66
C VAL A 233 -8.57 0.77 14.00
N SER A 234 -8.78 1.86 14.71
CA SER A 234 -9.37 3.06 14.13
C SER A 234 -8.26 3.98 13.63
N ALA A 235 -8.32 4.34 12.35
CA ALA A 235 -7.41 5.28 11.72
C ALA A 235 -8.09 6.65 11.56
N TYR A 236 -7.45 7.67 12.10
CA TYR A 236 -7.79 9.07 11.91
C TYR A 236 -6.80 9.69 10.91
N ILE A 237 -7.30 10.26 9.83
CA ILE A 237 -6.49 10.90 8.78
C ILE A 237 -7.01 12.33 8.59
N SER A 238 -6.13 13.32 8.68
CA SER A 238 -6.51 14.73 8.58
C SER A 238 -5.39 15.57 8.00
N TYR A 239 -5.72 16.45 7.05
CA TYR A 239 -4.78 17.41 6.52
C TYR A 239 -4.72 18.65 7.43
N ILE A 240 -3.55 18.93 7.99
CA ILE A 240 -3.34 20.09 8.86
C ILE A 240 -2.92 21.34 8.07
N ALA A 241 -2.36 21.15 6.88
CA ALA A 241 -2.03 22.17 5.91
C ALA A 241 -2.01 21.54 4.49
N PRO A 242 -1.98 22.34 3.40
CA PRO A 242 -1.79 21.81 2.07
C PRO A 242 -0.56 20.89 2.01
N HIS A 243 -0.76 19.66 1.51
CA HIS A 243 0.27 18.62 1.42
C HIS A 243 0.83 18.08 2.75
N ILE A 244 0.35 18.54 3.91
CA ILE A 244 0.74 18.04 5.22
C ILE A 244 -0.41 17.23 5.83
N CYS A 245 -0.23 15.92 5.88
CA CYS A 245 -1.22 14.99 6.38
C CYS A 245 -0.77 14.40 7.73
N PHE A 246 -1.66 14.43 8.71
CA PHE A 246 -1.51 13.75 9.98
C PHE A 246 -2.35 12.46 9.96
N VAL A 247 -1.73 11.38 10.42
CA VAL A 247 -2.38 10.08 10.60
C VAL A 247 -2.19 9.64 12.03
N ALA A 248 -3.24 9.21 12.70
CA ALA A 248 -3.18 8.56 14.00
C ALA A 248 -3.98 7.27 14.01
N VAL A 249 -3.53 6.32 14.81
CA VAL A 249 -4.12 4.99 14.92
C VAL A 249 -4.36 4.67 16.39
N SER A 250 -5.58 4.24 16.71
CA SER A 250 -5.97 3.81 18.05
C SER A 250 -6.59 2.42 18.04
N HIS A 251 -6.37 1.67 19.12
CA HIS A 251 -7.14 0.46 19.41
C HIS A 251 -8.51 0.77 20.01
N ASP A 252 -8.70 1.98 20.53
CA ASP A 252 -9.96 2.46 21.06
C ASP A 252 -10.84 3.02 19.93
N LYS A 253 -12.06 2.50 19.84
CA LYS A 253 -13.04 2.86 18.79
C LYS A 253 -13.67 4.23 19.03
N ASP A 254 -13.58 4.75 20.24
CA ASP A 254 -14.19 6.02 20.66
C ASP A 254 -13.15 7.15 20.77
N ALA A 255 -11.89 6.87 20.41
CA ALA A 255 -10.77 7.82 20.48
C ALA A 255 -10.79 8.95 19.45
N PHE A 256 -11.85 9.09 18.64
CA PHE A 256 -11.94 10.10 17.57
C PHE A 256 -11.61 11.51 18.08
N PHE A 257 -12.27 11.95 19.15
CA PHE A 257 -12.07 13.30 19.70
C PHE A 257 -10.67 13.50 20.29
N ALA A 258 -10.11 12.47 20.93
CA ALA A 258 -8.74 12.52 21.45
C ALA A 258 -7.72 12.71 20.31
N LEU A 259 -7.90 12.00 19.19
CA LEU A 259 -7.02 12.10 18.02
C LEU A 259 -7.21 13.40 17.22
N SER A 260 -8.43 13.91 17.13
CA SER A 260 -8.71 15.25 16.57
C SER A 260 -8.08 16.36 17.43
N HIS A 261 -8.13 16.23 18.76
CA HIS A 261 -7.43 17.14 19.67
C HIS A 261 -5.89 17.04 19.51
N TYR A 262 -5.34 15.84 19.33
CA TYR A 262 -3.92 15.66 19.03
C TYR A 262 -3.53 16.38 17.73
N GLN A 263 -4.33 16.23 16.67
CA GLN A 263 -4.16 16.95 15.42
C GLN A 263 -4.18 18.47 15.61
N THR A 264 -5.11 18.98 16.43
CA THR A 264 -5.29 20.42 16.67
C THR A 264 -4.05 21.01 17.36
N ARG A 265 -3.53 20.32 18.39
CA ARG A 265 -2.28 20.72 19.07
C ARG A 265 -1.08 20.68 18.12
N LEU A 266 -1.07 19.75 17.17
CA LEU A 266 -0.02 19.68 16.16
C LEU A 266 -0.16 20.75 15.07
N ARG A 267 -1.35 21.31 14.84
CA ARG A 267 -1.58 22.34 13.82
C ARG A 267 -0.82 23.63 14.12
N GLU A 268 -0.72 24.04 15.39
CA GLU A 268 0.05 25.21 15.80
C GLU A 268 1.54 25.08 15.43
N VAL A 269 2.11 23.90 15.66
CA VAL A 269 3.48 23.58 15.21
C VAL A 269 3.52 23.41 13.69
N GLY A 270 2.47 22.84 13.11
CA GLY A 270 2.29 22.68 11.67
C GLY A 270 2.38 24.01 10.92
N HIS A 271 1.85 25.10 11.46
CA HIS A 271 2.02 26.44 10.87
C HIS A 271 3.49 26.89 10.85
N HIS A 272 4.21 26.73 11.96
CA HIS A 272 5.64 27.02 12.05
C HIS A 272 6.47 26.13 11.11
N ALA A 273 6.16 24.83 11.07
CA ALA A 273 6.81 23.87 10.19
C ALA A 273 6.45 24.11 8.72
N CYS A 274 5.25 24.61 8.40
CA CYS A 274 4.82 24.96 7.05
C CYS A 274 5.56 26.18 6.52
N CYS A 275 5.83 27.19 7.35
CA CYS A 275 6.70 28.32 6.98
C CYS A 275 8.12 27.87 6.58
N ILE A 276 8.65 26.84 7.23
CA ILE A 276 10.00 26.28 6.94
C ILE A 276 9.95 25.20 5.84
N ALA A 277 8.89 24.42 5.74
CA ALA A 277 8.71 23.41 4.71
C ALA A 277 8.40 24.05 3.34
N TRP A 278 7.73 25.21 3.32
CA TRP A 278 7.48 25.99 2.09
C TRP A 278 8.78 26.53 1.48
N THR A 279 9.74 26.95 2.31
CA THR A 279 11.08 27.37 1.85
C THR A 279 11.96 26.20 1.42
N LEU A 280 11.71 24.99 1.94
CA LEU A 280 12.44 23.76 1.61
C LEU A 280 11.77 22.90 0.54
N MET A 281 10.60 23.27 0.02
CA MET A 281 10.02 22.60 -1.15
C MET A 281 10.95 22.86 -2.34
N PRO A 282 11.62 21.84 -2.90
CA PRO A 282 12.35 22.06 -4.12
C PRO A 282 11.32 22.36 -5.22
N ARG A 283 11.57 23.41 -6.00
CA ARG A 283 10.93 23.65 -7.32
C ARG A 283 11.15 22.50 -8.31
N THR A 284 11.76 21.40 -7.89
CA THR A 284 12.09 20.24 -8.70
C THR A 284 11.87 18.99 -7.86
N MET A 285 10.80 18.24 -8.17
CA MET A 285 10.82 16.81 -7.89
C MET A 285 12.11 16.25 -8.50
N PRO A 286 12.86 15.37 -7.81
CA PRO A 286 13.82 14.54 -8.52
C PRO A 286 13.01 13.78 -9.56
N GLN A 287 13.27 14.08 -10.84
CA GLN A 287 12.92 13.18 -11.91
C GLN A 287 13.49 11.81 -11.53
N VAL A 288 12.70 10.79 -11.84
CA VAL A 288 13.05 9.37 -12.03
C VAL A 288 14.52 9.04 -11.73
N THR A 289 14.75 7.95 -11.00
CA THR A 289 16.03 7.24 -10.77
C THR A 289 16.84 6.85 -12.03
N ARG A 290 16.61 7.48 -13.19
CA ARG A 290 17.44 7.39 -14.40
C ARG A 290 18.84 7.99 -14.24
N ASP A 291 19.07 8.84 -13.23
CA ASP A 291 20.36 9.53 -13.06
C ASP A 291 21.27 8.97 -11.96
N VAL A 292 21.00 7.76 -11.46
CA VAL A 292 21.97 7.04 -10.63
C VAL A 292 22.67 5.98 -11.47
N GLY A 293 23.70 6.40 -12.20
CA GLY A 293 24.83 5.57 -12.56
C GLY A 293 24.58 4.41 -13.52
N LEU A 294 24.24 4.70 -14.78
CA LEU A 294 24.70 3.90 -15.92
C LEU A 294 25.18 4.86 -17.00
N SER A 295 26.49 5.04 -17.09
CA SER A 295 27.16 5.67 -18.21
C SER A 295 26.66 5.04 -19.51
N ARG A 296 26.06 5.87 -20.38
CA ARG A 296 25.73 5.47 -21.76
C ARG A 296 27.00 4.91 -22.41
N PRO A 297 26.95 3.77 -23.13
CA PRO A 297 28.05 3.43 -24.02
C PRO A 297 28.14 4.54 -25.07
N SER A 298 29.31 5.16 -25.17
CA SER A 298 29.64 6.14 -26.19
C SER A 298 29.62 5.44 -27.56
N THR A 299 28.53 5.59 -28.30
CA THR A 299 28.54 5.32 -29.74
C THR A 299 29.08 6.56 -30.44
N ARG A 300 30.34 6.49 -30.88
CA ARG A 300 30.86 7.21 -32.06
C ARG A 300 32.10 6.51 -32.60
N PRO A 301 32.40 6.67 -33.90
CA PRO A 301 31.50 6.82 -35.05
C PRO A 301 31.26 5.48 -35.74
#